data_AF-A0A3M5GFK3-F1
#
_entry.id   AF-A0A3M5GFK3-F1
#
_cell.length_a   1.000
_cell.length_b   1.000
_cell.length_c   1.000
_cell.angle_alpha   90.00
_cell.angle_beta   90.00
_cell.angle_gamma   90.00
#
_symmetry.space_group_name_H-M   'P 1'
#
loop_
_entity.id
_entity.type
_entity.pdbx_description
1 polymer ?
#
loop_
_entity_poly.entity_id
_entity_poly.type
_entity_poly.pdbx_seq_one_letter_code
_entity_poly.pdbx_strand_id
1 'polypeptide(L)'
;MKQPWYLLNGFASSLSKQEAKLISTVAGIAYKRREAGLPTISRLKPFCLEILKLAADYTQLKEHLDLKAARAPALKKIARACSDLQIALQALDPDGIEALIQITNRYNGETEERLRQDSSTLSTHLSLMERLQIQKLEAIQRAATGASSARSRGRQSQEAERWTSLEFVRLCHSLGWSNVQVANGGSESKNKRLPVPSDAVICLAAIFEFSGIPSARSLTHANTALRSLRKMTPHAVVHTYGTEEDAYEECEYYDISLKASVSDSLKLLAELPNFIPKET
;
A
#
# COMPACT_ATOMS: atom_id res chain seq x y z
N MET A 1 -20.03 -31.42 2.17
CA MET A 1 -20.13 -30.57 3.38
C MET A 1 -20.98 -29.36 3.04
N LYS A 2 -22.13 -29.17 3.70
CA LYS A 2 -23.02 -28.01 3.47
C LYS A 2 -22.46 -26.81 4.28
N GLN A 3 -22.07 -25.73 3.61
CA GLN A 3 -21.71 -24.48 4.28
C GLN A 3 -22.99 -23.89 4.91
N PRO A 4 -22.98 -23.47 6.19
CA PRO A 4 -24.12 -22.80 6.78
C PRO A 4 -24.22 -21.39 6.19
N TRP A 5 -25.40 -21.04 5.69
CA TRP A 5 -25.68 -19.72 5.12
C TRP A 5 -26.05 -18.78 6.25
N TYR A 6 -25.10 -17.94 6.65
CA TYR A 6 -25.21 -17.05 7.80
C TYR A 6 -25.74 -15.64 7.43
N LEU A 7 -26.19 -15.46 6.17
CA LEU A 7 -26.61 -14.17 5.60
C LEU A 7 -28.00 -14.28 4.98
N LEU A 8 -28.69 -13.14 4.87
CA LEU A 8 -29.96 -12.99 4.15
C LEU A 8 -29.85 -13.51 2.71
N ASN A 9 -30.85 -14.29 2.28
CA ASN A 9 -30.87 -15.02 0.99
C ASN A 9 -30.59 -14.16 -0.26
N GLY A 10 -30.81 -12.83 -0.21
CA GLY A 10 -30.51 -11.92 -1.32
C GLY A 10 -29.09 -11.36 -1.37
N PHE A 11 -28.33 -11.40 -0.27
CA PHE A 11 -26.95 -10.90 -0.23
C PHE A 11 -25.95 -11.92 -0.79
N ALA A 12 -26.28 -13.21 -0.70
CA ALA A 12 -25.36 -14.28 -1.03
C ALA A 12 -25.53 -14.81 -2.47
N SER A 13 -26.62 -14.44 -3.17
CA SER A 13 -26.91 -14.86 -4.54
C SER A 13 -26.08 -14.14 -5.62
N SER A 14 -25.50 -12.98 -5.31
CA SER A 14 -24.66 -12.19 -6.22
C SER A 14 -23.16 -12.35 -5.98
N LEU A 15 -22.75 -13.12 -4.97
CA LEU A 15 -21.36 -13.28 -4.60
C LEU A 15 -20.69 -14.40 -5.38
N SER A 16 -19.47 -14.16 -5.83
CA SER A 16 -18.57 -15.20 -6.30
C SER A 16 -18.27 -16.23 -5.19
N LYS A 17 -17.78 -17.42 -5.59
CA LYS A 17 -17.43 -18.49 -4.65
C LYS A 17 -16.41 -18.05 -3.59
N GLN A 18 -15.47 -17.17 -3.95
CA GLN A 18 -14.44 -16.66 -3.04
C GLN A 18 -15.04 -15.67 -2.04
N GLU A 19 -15.88 -14.75 -2.50
CA GLU A 19 -16.59 -13.78 -1.65
C GLU A 19 -17.51 -14.50 -0.66
N ALA A 20 -18.30 -15.46 -1.13
CA ALA A 20 -19.17 -16.27 -0.28
C ALA A 20 -18.37 -17.03 0.80
N LYS A 21 -17.19 -17.57 0.45
CA LYS A 21 -16.31 -18.24 1.42
C LYS A 21 -15.79 -17.27 2.49
N LEU A 22 -15.30 -16.10 2.08
CA LEU A 22 -14.80 -15.06 2.99
C LEU A 22 -15.91 -14.64 3.97
N ILE A 23 -17.09 -14.29 3.45
CA ILE A 23 -18.19 -13.85 4.30
C ILE A 23 -18.70 -14.98 5.20
N SER A 24 -18.81 -16.21 4.71
CA SER A 24 -19.24 -17.35 5.55
C SER A 24 -18.31 -17.56 6.75
N THR A 25 -17.00 -17.32 6.57
CA THR A 25 -16.00 -17.45 7.63
C THR A 25 -16.17 -16.33 8.66
N VAL A 26 -16.26 -15.08 8.20
CA VAL A 26 -16.42 -13.91 9.07
C VAL A 26 -17.74 -13.96 9.84
N ALA A 27 -18.85 -14.23 9.14
CA ALA A 27 -20.17 -14.34 9.75
C ALA A 27 -20.22 -15.50 10.73
N GLY A 28 -19.72 -16.68 10.34
CA GLY A 28 -19.66 -17.84 11.23
C GLY A 28 -18.90 -17.57 12.53
N ILE A 29 -17.81 -16.80 12.48
CA ILE A 29 -17.09 -16.33 13.67
C ILE A 29 -17.95 -15.37 14.49
N ALA A 30 -18.59 -14.39 13.86
CA ALA A 30 -19.45 -13.43 14.55
C ALA A 30 -20.58 -14.12 15.32
N TYR A 31 -21.24 -15.11 14.71
CA TYR A 31 -22.29 -15.92 15.32
C TYR A 31 -21.77 -16.75 16.48
N LYS A 32 -20.67 -17.51 16.30
CA LYS A 32 -20.05 -18.31 17.37
C LYS A 32 -19.67 -17.46 18.58
N ARG A 33 -19.10 -16.27 18.35
CA ARG A 33 -18.74 -15.34 19.43
C ARG A 33 -19.97 -14.80 20.15
N ARG A 34 -21.05 -14.49 19.41
CA ARG A 34 -22.33 -14.06 19.99
C ARG A 34 -22.95 -15.14 20.87
N GLU A 35 -22.99 -16.38 20.39
CA GLU A 35 -23.49 -17.54 21.17
C GLU A 35 -22.67 -17.77 22.44
N ALA A 36 -21.35 -17.53 22.38
CA ALA A 36 -20.45 -17.64 23.52
C ALA A 36 -20.44 -16.42 24.47
N GLY A 37 -21.25 -15.39 24.20
CA GLY A 37 -21.28 -14.16 25.01
C GLY A 37 -19.99 -13.33 24.95
N LEU A 38 -19.16 -13.53 23.91
CA LEU A 38 -17.90 -12.82 23.71
C LEU A 38 -18.12 -11.51 22.94
N PRO A 39 -17.24 -10.48 23.13
CA PRO A 39 -17.28 -9.28 22.31
C PRO A 39 -17.24 -9.63 20.82
N THR A 40 -18.23 -9.18 20.06
CA THR A 40 -18.43 -9.58 18.66
C THR A 40 -18.78 -8.38 17.80
N ILE A 41 -18.80 -8.59 16.49
CA ILE A 41 -19.14 -7.56 15.50
C ILE A 41 -20.58 -7.12 15.71
N SER A 42 -20.78 -5.87 16.13
CA SER A 42 -22.09 -5.29 16.43
C SER A 42 -22.92 -5.10 15.16
N ARG A 43 -22.26 -4.68 14.07
CA ARG A 43 -22.85 -4.38 12.76
C ARG A 43 -22.34 -5.36 11.72
N LEU A 44 -22.88 -6.59 11.72
CA LEU A 44 -22.37 -7.67 10.88
C LEU A 44 -22.42 -7.37 9.38
N LYS A 45 -23.54 -6.85 8.86
CA LYS A 45 -23.68 -6.56 7.42
C LYS A 45 -22.68 -5.48 6.96
N PRO A 46 -22.57 -4.30 7.60
CA PRO A 46 -21.52 -3.33 7.28
C PRO A 46 -20.11 -3.91 7.38
N PHE A 47 -19.82 -4.70 8.42
CA PHE A 47 -18.51 -5.34 8.56
C PHE A 47 -18.20 -6.27 7.39
N CYS A 48 -19.14 -7.10 6.97
CA CYS A 48 -18.94 -7.99 5.82
C CYS A 48 -18.66 -7.22 4.52
N LEU A 49 -19.33 -6.08 4.29
CA LEU A 49 -19.07 -5.23 3.13
C LEU A 49 -17.67 -4.62 3.15
N GLU A 50 -17.26 -4.06 4.30
CA GLU A 50 -15.92 -3.48 4.47
C GLU A 50 -14.82 -4.54 4.33
N ILE A 51 -15.07 -5.77 4.80
CA ILE A 51 -14.12 -6.87 4.66
C ILE A 51 -13.99 -7.34 3.19
N LEU A 52 -15.07 -7.32 2.41
CA LEU A 52 -14.99 -7.59 0.97
C LEU A 52 -14.19 -6.51 0.25
N LYS A 53 -14.47 -5.25 0.55
CA LYS A 53 -13.71 -4.11 0.02
C LYS A 53 -12.23 -4.25 0.37
N LEU A 54 -11.90 -4.49 1.63
CA LEU A 54 -10.53 -4.70 2.09
C LEU A 54 -9.83 -5.87 1.38
N ALA A 55 -10.55 -6.95 1.08
CA ALA A 55 -9.99 -8.09 0.35
C ALA A 55 -9.72 -7.77 -1.13
N ALA A 56 -10.59 -6.96 -1.76
CA ALA A 56 -10.36 -6.45 -3.10
C ALA A 56 -9.16 -5.48 -3.13
N ASP A 57 -9.10 -4.53 -2.20
CA ASP A 57 -8.01 -3.55 -2.07
C ASP A 57 -6.66 -4.26 -1.86
N TYR A 58 -6.62 -5.29 -1.00
CA TYR A 58 -5.43 -6.11 -0.80
C TYR A 58 -4.98 -6.84 -2.07
N THR A 59 -5.94 -7.35 -2.85
CA THR A 59 -5.65 -8.04 -4.12
C THR A 59 -5.03 -7.07 -5.12
N GLN A 60 -5.64 -5.89 -5.29
CA GLN A 60 -5.13 -4.84 -6.17
C GLN A 60 -3.74 -4.33 -5.74
N LEU A 61 -3.53 -4.14 -4.43
CA LEU A 61 -2.25 -3.72 -3.90
C LEU A 61 -1.15 -4.75 -4.21
N LYS A 62 -1.44 -6.03 -4.08
CA LYS A 62 -0.50 -7.11 -4.45
C LYS A 62 -0.18 -7.11 -5.93
N GLU A 63 -1.19 -6.99 -6.80
CA GLU A 63 -0.97 -6.91 -8.24
C GLU A 63 -0.09 -5.72 -8.61
N HIS A 64 -0.31 -4.56 -7.97
CA HIS A 64 0.53 -3.39 -8.18
C HIS A 64 1.98 -3.61 -7.72
N LEU A 65 2.19 -4.28 -6.58
CA LEU A 65 3.53 -4.64 -6.10
C LEU A 65 4.22 -5.65 -7.02
N ASP A 66 3.49 -6.62 -7.55
CA ASP A 66 4.00 -7.61 -8.50
C ASP A 66 4.38 -6.94 -9.84
N LEU A 67 3.55 -6.03 -10.34
CA LEU A 67 3.85 -5.21 -11.53
C LEU A 67 5.07 -4.32 -11.30
N LYS A 68 5.18 -3.68 -10.14
CA LYS A 68 6.35 -2.88 -9.76
C LYS A 68 7.61 -3.74 -9.73
N ALA A 69 7.54 -4.94 -9.15
CA ALA A 69 8.65 -5.89 -9.12
C ALA A 69 9.05 -6.37 -10.52
N ALA A 70 8.06 -6.63 -11.40
CA ALA A 70 8.29 -7.03 -12.79
C ALA A 70 8.95 -5.91 -13.63
N ARG A 71 8.61 -4.64 -13.36
CA ARG A 71 9.21 -3.47 -14.03
C ARG A 71 10.60 -3.11 -13.49
N ALA A 72 10.94 -3.53 -12.27
CA ALA A 72 12.19 -3.14 -11.62
C ALA A 72 13.48 -3.46 -12.42
N PRO A 73 13.62 -4.61 -13.13
CA PRO A 73 14.79 -4.87 -13.97
C PRO A 73 14.92 -3.88 -15.14
N ALA A 74 13.81 -3.51 -15.78
CA ALA A 74 13.82 -2.54 -16.87
C ALA A 74 14.20 -1.15 -16.37
N LEU A 75 13.65 -0.72 -15.22
CA LEU A 75 14.00 0.55 -14.59
C LEU A 75 15.48 0.63 -14.21
N LYS A 76 16.09 -0.48 -13.77
CA LYS A 76 17.56 -0.54 -13.54
C LYS A 76 18.37 -0.38 -14.81
N LYS A 77 17.92 -0.96 -15.93
CA LYS A 77 18.58 -0.77 -17.24
C LYS A 77 18.49 0.68 -17.68
N ILE A 78 17.33 1.32 -17.52
CA ILE A 78 17.13 2.74 -17.82
C ILE A 78 18.07 3.61 -16.97
N ALA A 79 18.11 3.37 -15.65
CA ALA A 79 19.00 4.11 -14.76
C ALA A 79 20.48 3.96 -15.16
N ARG A 80 20.90 2.76 -15.57
CA ARG A 80 22.26 2.52 -16.09
C ARG A 80 22.50 3.26 -17.40
N ALA A 81 21.58 3.17 -18.36
CA ALA A 81 21.70 3.85 -19.64
C ALA A 81 21.78 5.38 -19.49
N CYS A 82 20.98 5.97 -18.58
CA CYS A 82 21.09 7.39 -18.25
C CYS A 82 22.47 7.75 -17.69
N SER A 83 23.02 6.91 -16.81
CA SER A 83 24.37 7.10 -16.26
C SER A 83 25.45 7.00 -17.34
N ASP A 84 25.37 5.98 -18.21
CA ASP A 84 26.34 5.77 -19.29
C ASP A 84 26.30 6.95 -20.28
N LEU A 85 25.10 7.45 -20.60
CA LEU A 85 24.91 8.61 -21.48
C LEU A 85 25.39 9.91 -20.84
N GLN A 86 25.21 10.08 -19.53
CA GLN A 86 25.77 11.23 -18.80
C GLN A 86 27.31 11.22 -18.85
N ILE A 87 27.94 10.06 -18.64
CA ILE A 87 29.40 9.91 -18.75
C ILE A 87 29.87 10.22 -20.18
N ALA A 88 29.16 9.71 -21.20
CA ALA A 88 29.48 9.99 -22.60
C ALA A 88 29.37 11.48 -22.94
N LEU A 89 28.31 12.16 -22.49
CA LEU A 89 28.12 13.60 -22.69
C LEU A 89 29.18 14.43 -21.97
N GLN A 90 29.63 14.01 -20.77
CA GLN A 90 30.73 14.68 -20.06
C GLN A 90 32.09 14.47 -20.71
N ALA A 91 32.27 13.38 -21.46
CA ALA A 91 33.51 13.07 -22.17
C ALA A 91 33.59 13.73 -23.55
N LEU A 92 32.47 14.23 -24.08
CA LEU A 92 32.46 15.02 -25.31
C LEU A 92 32.93 16.45 -25.00
N ASP A 93 33.97 16.87 -25.71
CA ASP A 93 34.39 18.26 -25.75
C ASP A 93 33.27 19.10 -26.41
N PRO A 94 32.91 20.30 -25.92
CA PRO A 94 31.96 21.20 -26.58
C PRO A 94 32.12 21.30 -28.11
N ASP A 95 33.35 21.30 -28.62
CA ASP A 95 33.63 21.31 -30.06
C ASP A 95 33.16 20.02 -30.78
N GLY A 96 33.22 18.88 -30.09
CA GLY A 96 32.73 17.60 -30.58
C GLY A 96 31.20 17.50 -30.60
N ILE A 97 30.52 18.18 -29.68
CA ILE A 97 29.05 18.26 -29.63
C ILE A 97 28.54 19.15 -30.78
N GLU A 98 29.16 20.31 -30.99
CA GLU A 98 28.86 21.20 -32.11
C GLU A 98 29.05 20.48 -33.46
N ALA A 99 30.13 19.71 -33.61
CA ALA A 99 30.37 18.90 -34.80
C ALA A 99 29.28 17.84 -35.02
N LEU A 100 28.81 17.17 -33.96
CA LEU A 100 27.72 16.20 -34.03
C LEU A 100 26.39 16.85 -34.42
N ILE A 101 26.07 18.03 -33.89
CA ILE A 101 24.86 18.78 -34.25
C ILE A 101 24.91 19.18 -35.73
N GLN A 102 26.03 19.73 -36.20
CA GLN A 102 26.20 20.11 -37.60
C GLN A 102 26.10 18.90 -38.55
N ILE A 103 26.66 17.76 -38.18
CA ILE A 103 26.56 16.53 -38.97
C ILE A 103 25.10 16.03 -39.00
N THR A 104 24.40 16.08 -37.87
CA THR A 104 23.00 15.62 -37.78
C THR A 104 22.05 16.52 -38.57
N ASN A 105 22.22 17.84 -38.49
CA ASN A 105 21.42 18.81 -39.25
C ASN A 105 21.65 18.66 -40.76
N ARG A 106 22.91 18.43 -41.18
CA ARG A 106 23.23 18.08 -42.59
C ARG A 106 22.57 16.78 -43.03
N TYR A 107 22.49 15.78 -42.15
CA TYR A 107 21.89 14.49 -42.45
C TYR A 107 20.35 14.56 -42.52
N ASN A 108 19.73 15.41 -41.71
CA ASN A 108 18.28 15.65 -41.69
C ASN A 108 17.80 16.64 -42.77
N GLY A 109 18.71 17.19 -43.59
CA GLY A 109 18.37 18.12 -44.67
C GLY A 109 18.02 19.53 -44.20
N GLU A 110 18.26 19.86 -42.92
CA GLU A 110 18.16 21.24 -42.41
C GLU A 110 19.38 22.02 -42.89
N THR A 111 19.24 22.64 -44.06
CA THR A 111 20.29 23.45 -44.68
C THR A 111 20.18 24.85 -44.10
N GLU A 112 20.84 25.13 -42.98
CA GLU A 112 20.97 26.52 -42.54
C GLU A 112 22.00 27.26 -43.39
N GLU A 113 21.51 28.35 -44.00
CA GLU A 113 22.25 29.31 -44.78
C GLU A 113 23.41 29.91 -43.98
N ARG A 114 24.55 30.04 -44.66
CA ARG A 114 25.78 30.64 -44.14
C ARG A 114 25.52 32.06 -43.62
N LEU A 115 25.64 32.26 -42.32
CA LEU A 115 26.04 33.55 -41.77
C LEU A 115 27.34 33.39 -40.99
N ARG A 116 28.42 33.87 -41.61
CA ARG A 116 29.67 34.20 -40.93
C ARG A 116 29.35 35.30 -39.91
N GLN A 117 29.60 35.05 -38.63
CA GLN A 117 29.81 36.12 -37.66
C GLN A 117 30.77 35.66 -36.57
N ASP A 118 31.98 36.20 -36.68
CA ASP A 118 32.92 36.56 -35.63
C ASP A 118 33.08 35.64 -34.41
N SER A 119 34.18 34.90 -34.46
CA SER A 119 34.95 34.45 -33.31
C SER A 119 35.31 35.62 -32.40
N SER A 120 34.57 35.80 -31.30
CA SER A 120 35.11 36.18 -29.98
C SER A 120 34.02 36.64 -29.02
N THR A 121 33.39 35.71 -28.29
CA THR A 121 33.10 35.86 -26.85
C THR A 121 32.51 34.57 -26.25
N LEU A 122 33.21 34.08 -25.22
CA LEU A 122 32.64 33.40 -24.03
C LEU A 122 32.18 31.94 -24.14
N SER A 123 33.22 31.10 -24.17
CA SER A 123 33.38 29.70 -23.76
C SER A 123 32.85 29.28 -22.36
N THR A 124 31.98 30.03 -21.67
CA THR A 124 31.55 29.67 -20.29
C THR A 124 30.15 29.08 -20.15
N HIS A 125 29.41 28.97 -21.25
CA HIS A 125 28.10 28.35 -21.22
C HIS A 125 28.05 27.09 -22.08
N LEU A 126 28.36 25.93 -21.47
CA LEU A 126 27.52 24.73 -21.67
C LEU A 126 26.10 25.25 -21.85
N SER A 127 25.53 25.09 -23.04
CA SER A 127 24.27 25.76 -23.37
C SER A 127 23.29 25.39 -22.26
N LEU A 128 22.54 26.37 -21.77
CA LEU A 128 21.62 26.15 -20.66
C LEU A 128 20.68 24.95 -20.96
N MET A 129 20.42 24.71 -22.25
CA MET A 129 19.74 23.54 -22.81
C MET A 129 20.48 22.20 -22.59
N GLU A 130 21.78 22.10 -22.84
CA GLU A 130 22.58 20.89 -22.55
C GLU A 130 22.63 20.59 -21.05
N ARG A 131 22.78 21.63 -20.21
CA ARG A 131 22.71 21.48 -18.75
C ARG A 131 21.34 21.04 -18.28
N LEU A 132 20.27 21.56 -18.88
CA LEU A 132 18.90 21.11 -18.64
C LEU A 132 18.68 19.67 -19.10
N GLN A 133 19.32 19.22 -20.19
CA GLN A 133 19.26 17.82 -20.65
C GLN A 133 19.98 16.88 -19.68
N ILE A 134 21.16 17.25 -19.17
CA ILE A 134 21.88 16.50 -18.14
C ILE A 134 21.05 16.42 -16.84
N GLN A 135 20.47 17.54 -16.39
CA GLN A 135 19.59 17.54 -15.21
C GLN A 135 18.33 16.68 -15.39
N LYS A 136 17.75 16.66 -16.59
CA LYS A 136 16.62 15.77 -16.92
C LYS A 136 17.04 14.29 -16.87
N LEU A 137 18.22 13.95 -17.39
CA LEU A 137 18.78 12.59 -17.31
C LEU A 137 19.04 12.16 -15.86
N GLU A 138 19.59 13.05 -15.03
CA GLU A 138 19.76 12.80 -13.59
C GLU A 138 18.42 12.62 -12.88
N ALA A 139 17.40 13.40 -13.23
CA ALA A 139 16.06 13.26 -12.68
C ALA A 139 15.44 11.90 -13.06
N ILE A 140 15.58 11.49 -14.32
CA ILE A 140 15.11 10.18 -14.81
C ILE A 140 15.88 9.05 -14.13
N GLN A 141 17.21 9.16 -13.99
CA GLN A 141 18.03 8.19 -13.28
C GLN A 141 17.62 8.07 -11.82
N ARG A 142 17.43 9.20 -11.12
CA ARG A 142 16.98 9.22 -9.72
C ARG A 142 15.59 8.60 -9.58
N ALA A 143 14.65 8.95 -10.45
CA ALA A 143 13.30 8.40 -10.46
C ALA A 143 13.31 6.88 -10.74
N ALA A 144 14.05 6.43 -11.75
CA ALA A 144 14.18 5.02 -12.09
C ALA A 144 14.88 4.21 -10.99
N THR A 145 15.90 4.79 -10.36
CA THR A 145 16.61 4.17 -9.23
C THR A 145 15.67 4.02 -8.02
N GLY A 146 14.97 5.08 -7.62
CA GLY A 146 13.99 5.06 -6.52
C GLY A 146 12.80 4.13 -6.79
N ALA A 147 12.31 4.08 -8.03
CA ALA A 147 11.24 3.16 -8.41
C ALA A 147 11.70 1.69 -8.45
N SER A 148 12.99 1.44 -8.68
CA SER A 148 13.58 0.09 -8.73
C SER A 148 14.12 -0.41 -7.37
N SER A 149 14.27 0.47 -6.38
CA SER A 149 14.83 0.15 -5.06
C SER A 149 13.77 -0.51 -4.16
N ALA A 150 13.38 -1.74 -4.49
CA ALA A 150 12.55 -2.59 -3.63
C ALA A 150 13.36 -3.70 -2.92
N ARG A 151 14.68 -3.77 -3.15
CA ARG A 151 15.52 -4.81 -2.51
C ARG A 151 16.10 -4.29 -1.20
N SER A 152 15.31 -4.36 -0.12
CA SER A 152 15.94 -4.58 1.18
C SER A 152 16.58 -5.98 1.13
N ARG A 153 17.84 -6.10 1.53
CA ARG A 153 18.46 -7.41 1.77
C ARG A 153 17.77 -8.01 2.99
N GLY A 154 16.72 -8.81 2.76
CA GLY A 154 15.87 -9.35 3.80
C GLY A 154 14.53 -9.87 3.25
N ARG A 155 13.73 -10.50 4.11
CA ARG A 155 12.37 -11.03 3.84
C ARG A 155 11.57 -10.03 2.98
N GLN A 156 10.84 -10.53 1.97
CA GLN A 156 9.95 -9.70 1.11
C GLN A 156 9.18 -8.69 1.96
N SER A 157 9.17 -7.42 1.55
CA SER A 157 8.41 -6.36 2.24
C SER A 157 6.95 -6.79 2.33
N GLN A 158 6.49 -7.13 3.55
CA GLN A 158 5.09 -7.48 3.83
C GLN A 158 4.24 -6.21 3.97
N GLU A 159 4.44 -5.25 3.07
CA GLU A 159 3.81 -3.94 3.13
C GLU A 159 2.31 -4.04 2.94
N ALA A 160 1.88 -4.85 1.97
CA ALA A 160 0.47 -5.13 1.73
C ALA A 160 -0.19 -5.85 2.91
N GLU A 161 0.46 -6.88 3.48
CA GLU A 161 -0.06 -7.58 4.65
C GLU A 161 -0.13 -6.66 5.88
N ARG A 162 0.87 -5.79 6.05
CA ARG A 162 0.91 -4.82 7.15
C ARG A 162 -0.22 -3.82 7.02
N TRP A 163 -0.35 -3.16 5.87
CA TRP A 163 -1.41 -2.18 5.61
C TRP A 163 -2.80 -2.83 5.80
N THR A 164 -3.02 -4.00 5.22
CA THR A 164 -4.28 -4.75 5.34
C THR A 164 -4.56 -5.13 6.80
N SER A 165 -3.55 -5.49 7.58
CA SER A 165 -3.74 -5.82 8.99
C SER A 165 -4.09 -4.62 9.86
N LEU A 166 -3.55 -3.42 9.55
CA LEU A 166 -3.89 -2.18 10.23
C LEU A 166 -5.35 -1.80 9.93
N GLU A 167 -5.74 -1.85 8.66
CA GLU A 167 -7.09 -1.55 8.22
C GLU A 167 -8.11 -2.54 8.80
N PHE A 168 -7.79 -3.84 8.81
CA PHE A 168 -8.61 -4.86 9.44
C PHE A 168 -8.84 -4.58 10.94
N VAL A 169 -7.79 -4.24 11.69
CA VAL A 169 -7.93 -3.93 13.13
C VAL A 169 -8.72 -2.64 13.35
N ARG A 170 -8.52 -1.61 12.51
CA ARG A 170 -9.33 -0.38 12.52
C ARG A 170 -10.83 -0.70 12.36
N LEU A 171 -11.16 -1.50 11.35
CA LEU A 171 -12.54 -1.94 11.06
C LEU A 171 -13.13 -2.78 12.21
N CYS A 172 -12.32 -3.62 12.85
CA CYS A 172 -12.77 -4.36 14.04
C CYS A 172 -13.21 -3.41 15.16
N HIS A 173 -12.36 -2.44 15.51
CA HIS A 173 -12.67 -1.48 16.58
C HIS A 173 -13.86 -0.58 16.22
N SER A 174 -13.92 -0.04 15.00
CA SER A 174 -15.00 0.87 14.58
C SER A 174 -16.37 0.18 14.51
N LEU A 175 -16.41 -1.15 14.34
CA LEU A 175 -17.64 -1.94 14.24
C LEU A 175 -17.92 -2.77 15.50
N GLY A 176 -17.27 -2.42 16.63
CA GLY A 176 -17.59 -2.90 17.98
C GLY A 176 -16.91 -4.21 18.38
N TRP A 177 -15.97 -4.71 17.58
CA TRP A 177 -15.14 -5.86 17.96
C TRP A 177 -13.84 -5.37 18.61
N SER A 178 -13.87 -5.24 19.94
CA SER A 178 -12.70 -4.91 20.75
C SER A 178 -12.69 -5.71 22.07
N ASN A 179 -11.56 -6.18 22.60
CA ASN A 179 -10.21 -6.14 22.04
C ASN A 179 -10.01 -7.21 20.94
N VAL A 180 -9.13 -6.94 19.96
CA VAL A 180 -8.74 -7.91 18.93
C VAL A 180 -7.69 -8.87 19.52
N GLN A 181 -8.03 -10.14 19.66
CA GLN A 181 -7.15 -11.12 20.29
C GLN A 181 -6.30 -11.88 19.28
N VAL A 182 -5.03 -12.11 19.62
CA VAL A 182 -4.10 -12.95 18.86
C VAL A 182 -3.53 -14.00 19.80
N ALA A 183 -3.57 -15.26 19.38
CA ALA A 183 -3.04 -16.37 20.18
C ALA A 183 -1.59 -16.09 20.61
N ASN A 184 -1.34 -16.19 21.91
CA ASN A 184 -0.06 -15.80 22.50
C ASN A 184 1.11 -16.63 21.98
N GLY A 185 2.22 -15.95 21.68
CA GLY A 185 3.51 -16.60 21.48
C GLY A 185 4.18 -16.91 22.82
N GLY A 186 4.65 -18.14 22.98
CA GLY A 186 5.74 -18.51 23.90
C GLY A 186 5.35 -19.06 25.27
N SER A 187 4.44 -18.44 26.01
CA SER A 187 4.22 -18.79 27.43
C SER A 187 2.92 -19.54 27.74
N GLU A 188 1.83 -19.32 27.00
CA GLU A 188 0.53 -19.99 27.26
C GLU A 188 0.33 -21.29 26.46
N SER A 189 1.25 -21.61 25.54
CA SER A 189 1.15 -22.78 24.66
C SER A 189 1.93 -23.99 25.16
N LYS A 190 2.58 -23.95 26.33
CA LYS A 190 3.43 -25.06 26.81
C LYS A 190 2.66 -26.39 26.96
N ASN A 191 1.34 -26.36 27.08
CA ASN A 191 0.50 -27.55 27.28
C ASN A 191 -0.50 -27.86 26.13
N LYS A 192 -0.48 -27.14 25.00
CA LYS A 192 -1.38 -27.42 23.86
C LYS A 192 -0.57 -27.90 22.66
N ARG A 193 -0.88 -29.10 22.16
CA ARG A 193 -0.17 -29.78 21.05
C ARG A 193 -0.08 -28.95 19.77
N LEU A 194 -1.00 -28.00 19.53
CA LEU A 194 -0.91 -26.96 18.51
C LEU A 194 -1.65 -25.70 19.00
N PRO A 195 -1.10 -24.48 18.86
CA PRO A 195 -1.84 -23.26 19.16
C PRO A 195 -2.96 -23.07 18.13
N VAL A 196 -4.21 -23.10 18.60
CA VAL A 196 -5.39 -22.81 17.77
C VAL A 196 -5.34 -21.32 17.38
N PRO A 197 -5.49 -20.97 16.09
CA PRO A 197 -5.52 -19.56 15.68
C PRO A 197 -6.73 -18.86 16.30
N SER A 198 -6.57 -17.59 16.69
CA SER A 198 -7.69 -16.80 17.18
C SER A 198 -8.65 -16.44 16.04
N ASP A 199 -9.88 -16.11 16.40
CA ASP A 199 -10.91 -15.65 15.45
C ASP A 199 -10.42 -14.51 14.54
N ALA A 200 -9.68 -13.54 15.09
CA ALA A 200 -9.09 -12.45 14.32
C ALA A 200 -8.05 -12.93 13.29
N VAL A 201 -7.22 -13.91 13.67
CA VAL A 201 -6.25 -14.53 12.75
C VAL A 201 -6.99 -15.27 11.63
N ILE A 202 -8.08 -15.97 11.94
CA ILE A 202 -8.86 -16.70 10.93
C ILE A 202 -9.54 -15.72 9.96
N CYS A 203 -10.14 -14.63 10.47
CA CYS A 203 -10.74 -13.60 9.62
C CYS A 203 -9.71 -12.95 8.69
N LEU A 204 -8.57 -12.48 9.21
CA LEU A 204 -7.53 -11.86 8.39
C LEU A 204 -6.90 -12.87 7.41
N ALA A 205 -6.74 -14.12 7.81
CA ALA A 205 -6.25 -15.17 6.91
C ALA A 205 -7.23 -15.44 5.76
N ALA A 206 -8.54 -15.33 6.00
CA ALA A 206 -9.54 -15.47 4.93
C ALA A 206 -9.43 -14.34 3.90
N ILE A 207 -9.09 -13.12 4.32
CA ILE A 207 -8.80 -11.98 3.43
C ILE A 207 -7.57 -12.30 2.56
N PHE A 208 -6.51 -12.84 3.16
CA PHE A 208 -5.31 -13.21 2.40
C PHE A 208 -5.55 -14.39 1.45
N GLU A 209 -6.37 -15.35 1.86
CA GLU A 209 -6.77 -16.47 1.01
C GLU A 209 -7.66 -16.04 -0.16
N PHE A 210 -8.47 -14.98 0.03
CA PHE A 210 -9.25 -14.37 -1.04
C PHE A 210 -8.37 -13.91 -2.22
N SER A 211 -7.21 -13.31 -1.94
CA SER A 211 -6.23 -12.89 -2.96
C SER A 211 -5.36 -14.04 -3.50
N GLY A 212 -5.78 -15.30 -3.34
CA GLY A 212 -5.08 -16.49 -3.86
C GLY A 212 -3.89 -16.99 -3.03
N ILE A 213 -3.68 -16.51 -1.79
CA ILE A 213 -2.61 -17.07 -0.93
C ILE A 213 -3.05 -18.42 -0.37
N PRO A 214 -2.20 -19.47 -0.39
CA PRO A 214 -2.55 -20.77 0.19
C PRO A 214 -2.91 -20.65 1.67
N SER A 215 -3.97 -21.33 2.11
CA SER A 215 -4.56 -21.20 3.45
C SER A 215 -3.56 -21.30 4.61
N ALA A 216 -2.61 -22.25 4.56
CA ALA A 216 -1.56 -22.39 5.58
C ALA A 216 -0.63 -21.16 5.65
N ARG A 217 -0.31 -20.56 4.50
CA ARG A 217 0.51 -19.35 4.41
C ARG A 217 -0.29 -18.13 4.86
N SER A 218 -1.57 -18.04 4.51
CA SER A 218 -2.48 -16.99 4.96
C SER A 218 -2.58 -16.93 6.49
N LEU A 219 -2.72 -18.08 7.16
CA LEU A 219 -2.73 -18.15 8.63
C LEU A 219 -1.40 -17.67 9.24
N THR A 220 -0.28 -18.06 8.65
CA THR A 220 1.05 -17.65 9.11
C THR A 220 1.26 -16.14 8.97
N HIS A 221 0.87 -15.59 7.82
CA HIS A 221 0.95 -14.15 7.54
C HIS A 221 0.03 -13.36 8.46
N ALA A 222 -1.23 -13.78 8.62
CA ALA A 222 -2.20 -13.11 9.49
C ALA A 222 -1.73 -13.08 10.95
N ASN A 223 -1.23 -14.21 11.45
CA ASN A 223 -0.69 -14.28 12.81
C ASN A 223 0.55 -13.38 12.98
N THR A 224 1.45 -13.35 12.00
CA THR A 224 2.64 -12.49 12.03
C THR A 224 2.28 -11.01 12.00
N ALA A 225 1.37 -10.62 11.11
CA ALA A 225 0.92 -9.24 10.95
C ALA A 225 0.22 -8.73 12.21
N LEU A 226 -0.75 -9.48 12.75
CA LEU A 226 -1.46 -9.07 13.97
C LEU A 226 -0.56 -9.09 15.22
N ARG A 227 0.45 -9.96 15.29
CA ARG A 227 1.46 -9.90 16.37
C ARG A 227 2.26 -8.60 16.37
N SER A 228 2.50 -8.01 15.20
CA SER A 228 3.21 -6.74 15.10
C SER A 228 2.40 -5.58 15.70
N LEU A 229 1.06 -5.67 15.63
CA LEU A 229 0.11 -4.69 16.18
C LEU A 229 -0.14 -4.81 17.69
N ARG A 230 0.64 -5.63 18.39
CA ARG A 230 0.68 -5.63 19.88
C ARG A 230 1.16 -4.29 20.43
N LYS A 231 1.98 -3.58 19.64
CA LYS A 231 2.43 -2.22 19.92
C LYS A 231 1.58 -1.25 19.11
N MET A 232 1.46 -0.03 19.63
CA MET A 232 0.81 1.06 18.89
C MET A 232 1.58 1.31 17.59
N THR A 233 0.85 1.37 16.49
CA THR A 233 1.40 1.54 15.15
C THR A 233 0.61 2.61 14.41
N PRO A 234 1.27 3.62 13.84
CA PRO A 234 0.58 4.64 13.06
C PRO A 234 0.04 4.05 11.76
N HIS A 235 -1.12 4.52 11.35
CA HIS A 235 -1.80 4.15 10.12
C HIS A 235 -2.48 5.38 9.52
N ALA A 236 -2.36 5.56 8.21
CA ALA A 236 -3.01 6.64 7.49
C ALA A 236 -4.14 6.04 6.64
N VAL A 237 -5.32 6.62 6.76
CA VAL A 237 -6.52 6.20 6.03
C VAL A 237 -6.95 7.35 5.14
N VAL A 238 -7.13 7.07 3.86
CA VAL A 238 -7.69 8.04 2.92
C VAL A 238 -9.20 7.84 2.87
N HIS A 239 -9.93 8.88 3.21
CA HIS A 239 -11.37 8.95 3.11
C HIS A 239 -11.73 9.72 1.85
N THR A 240 -12.48 9.07 0.95
CA THR A 240 -13.03 9.71 -0.25
C THR A 240 -14.45 10.17 0.05
N TYR A 241 -14.69 11.46 -0.09
CA TYR A 241 -15.99 12.10 0.08
C TYR A 241 -16.48 12.66 -1.27
N GLY A 242 -17.79 12.83 -1.41
CA GLY A 242 -18.41 13.33 -2.64
C GLY A 242 -18.80 12.22 -3.62
N THR A 243 -19.33 12.64 -4.77
CA THR A 243 -19.66 11.79 -5.92
C THR A 243 -18.53 11.85 -6.95
N GLU A 244 -18.46 10.92 -7.91
CA GLU A 244 -17.33 10.78 -8.86
C GLU A 244 -16.86 12.09 -9.53
N GLU A 245 -17.76 13.04 -9.78
CA GLU A 245 -17.43 14.36 -10.38
C GLU A 245 -16.79 15.36 -9.41
N ASP A 246 -17.07 15.25 -8.09
CA ASP A 246 -16.63 16.18 -7.03
C ASP A 246 -15.90 15.42 -5.89
N ALA A 247 -15.32 14.27 -6.21
CA ALA A 247 -14.67 13.43 -5.22
C ALA A 247 -13.43 14.12 -4.66
N TYR A 248 -13.38 14.29 -3.34
CA TYR A 248 -12.20 14.80 -2.65
C TYR A 248 -11.72 13.80 -1.60
N GLU A 249 -10.40 13.79 -1.40
CA GLU A 249 -9.73 12.87 -0.50
C GLU A 249 -9.23 13.61 0.74
N GLU A 250 -9.56 13.09 1.92
CA GLU A 250 -8.97 13.53 3.18
C GLU A 250 -8.17 12.39 3.81
N CYS A 251 -6.98 12.72 4.32
CA CYS A 251 -6.14 11.76 5.02
C CYS A 251 -6.36 11.90 6.53
N GLU A 252 -6.83 10.84 7.18
CA GLU A 252 -6.94 10.76 8.64
C GLU A 252 -5.88 9.79 9.20
N TYR A 253 -5.19 10.22 10.24
CA TYR A 253 -4.16 9.44 10.91
C TYR A 253 -4.72 8.75 12.16
N TYR A 254 -4.33 7.50 12.33
CA TYR A 254 -4.76 6.63 13.41
C TYR A 254 -3.56 6.02 14.14
N ASP A 255 -3.67 5.94 15.46
CA ASP A 255 -2.85 5.06 16.28
C ASP A 255 -3.59 3.73 16.51
N ILE A 256 -3.05 2.65 15.96
CA ILE A 256 -3.69 1.33 15.94
C ILE A 256 -2.90 0.32 16.76
N SER A 257 -3.60 -0.41 17.61
CA SER A 257 -3.13 -1.61 18.27
C SER A 257 -4.25 -2.65 18.39
N LEU A 258 -3.90 -3.86 18.81
CA LEU A 258 -4.88 -4.90 19.14
C LEU A 258 -5.90 -4.47 20.21
N LYS A 259 -5.58 -3.46 21.03
CA LYS A 259 -6.45 -2.98 22.13
C LYS A 259 -7.23 -1.71 21.81
N ALA A 260 -6.77 -0.90 20.88
CA ALA A 260 -7.38 0.39 20.58
C ALA A 260 -7.11 0.81 19.14
N SER A 261 -8.02 1.61 18.60
CA SER A 261 -7.84 2.41 17.39
C SER A 261 -8.29 3.83 17.73
N VAL A 262 -7.36 4.79 17.69
CA VAL A 262 -7.62 6.18 18.08
C VAL A 262 -7.23 7.06 16.91
N SER A 263 -8.18 7.82 16.37
CA SER A 263 -7.89 8.80 15.33
C SER A 263 -7.42 10.12 15.91
N ASP A 264 -6.69 10.90 15.13
CA ASP A 264 -6.26 12.24 15.54
C ASP A 264 -7.45 13.16 15.80
N SER A 265 -8.53 13.04 15.02
CA SER A 265 -9.80 13.73 15.27
C SER A 265 -10.34 13.43 16.67
N LEU A 266 -10.33 12.17 17.09
CA LEU A 266 -10.76 11.77 18.44
C LEU A 266 -9.85 12.30 19.55
N LYS A 267 -8.53 12.38 19.31
CA LYS A 267 -7.59 12.99 20.25
C LYS A 267 -7.89 14.47 20.44
N LEU A 268 -8.07 15.19 19.34
CA LEU A 268 -8.44 16.61 19.36
C LEU A 268 -9.76 16.84 20.10
N LEU A 269 -10.77 16.01 19.85
CA LEU A 269 -12.04 16.08 20.58
C LEU A 269 -11.88 15.82 22.09
N ALA A 270 -10.98 14.92 22.49
CA ALA A 270 -10.71 14.64 23.90
C ALA A 270 -9.97 15.78 24.62
N GLU A 271 -9.27 16.63 23.88
CA GLU A 271 -8.60 17.84 24.40
C GLU A 271 -9.58 19.02 24.57
N LEU A 272 -10.75 18.96 23.96
CA LEU A 272 -11.77 20.01 24.13
C LEU A 272 -12.31 20.01 25.57
N PRO A 273 -12.52 21.19 26.17
CA PRO A 273 -13.11 21.28 27.50
C PRO A 273 -14.51 20.67 27.50
N ASN A 274 -14.83 19.90 28.54
CA ASN A 274 -16.18 19.37 28.73
C ASN A 274 -17.16 20.53 28.92
N PHE A 275 -17.95 20.85 27.90
CA PHE A 275 -19.01 21.87 27.93
C PHE A 275 -20.27 21.41 28.68
N ILE A 276 -20.20 20.31 29.43
CA ILE A 276 -21.29 19.88 30.30
C ILE A 276 -21.32 20.86 31.48
N PRO A 277 -22.42 21.62 31.67
CA PRO A 277 -22.57 22.48 32.83
C PRO A 277 -22.42 21.62 34.09
N LYS A 278 -21.48 21.98 34.95
CA LYS A 278 -21.44 21.37 36.28
C LYS A 278 -22.68 21.90 37.01
N GLU A 279 -23.58 21.00 37.39
CA GLU A 279 -24.70 21.34 38.27
C GLU A 279 -24.12 22.04 39.51
N THR A 280 -24.47 23.32 39.65
CA THR A 280 -24.14 24.18 40.80
C THR A 280 -25.06 23.88 41.96
#